data_AF-A0A3P7LZK7-F1
#
_entry.id   AF-A0A3P7LZK7-F1
#
_cell.length_a   1.000
_cell.length_b   1.000
_cell.length_c   1.000
_cell.angle_alpha   90.00
_cell.angle_beta   90.00
_cell.angle_gamma   90.00
#
_symmetry.space_group_name_H-M   'P 1'
#
loop_
_entity.id
_entity.type
_entity.pdbx_description
1 polymer ?
#
loop_
_entity_poly.entity_id
_entity_poly.type
_entity_poly.pdbx_seq_one_letter_code
_entity_poly.pdbx_strand_id
1 'polypeptide(L)'
;MAALRNLVLFAVLIKMAICAMIVVFSLLPDHAADAFSPPEPDCTSYWDCFVRKSLSGFRKWDSIHFHFIAVNGYVLESSLAFFPLLPSLIHLLARITTPLVSFLSFDGRCLLLGVIINFLCNVLCSVQLYRLSKLFRLSDSLSVTAVLLFIVNPASVFFSVLYSEALYSLLLISALVCLHSQRPFRACCLIALSAFCRSNGLVNAGFACYPLFIAIVTLTPAVWRNAWQRLRSRKANLLAIVKTFSSIVQKAGLIVGIICTTYLPYALFQFNGWLLYCRDDHHHHSLRSALLPPPPSPALSAYALQLAVLTPFTTNLTVAPEWCSHVPLSSYSKIQSKFWNVGFLHYYQFKQIPNFLLAAPVLVISSLIIYNFYCSARRALLTAGILVENVRQQQLLPHVYHLLFLSLYGVANIHVQVSLLFQHYLPFYVFNLVA
;
A
#
# COMPACT_ATOMS: atom_id res chain seq x y z
N MET A 1 28.82 -5.28 8.56
CA MET A 1 27.97 -6.46 8.77
C MET A 1 27.47 -6.59 10.21
N ALA A 2 28.30 -6.36 11.24
CA ALA A 2 27.86 -6.42 12.64
C ALA A 2 26.69 -5.49 12.98
N ALA A 3 26.72 -4.23 12.51
CA ALA A 3 25.62 -3.28 12.73
C ALA A 3 24.27 -3.77 12.18
N LEU A 4 24.24 -4.33 10.96
CA LEU A 4 23.03 -4.89 10.37
C LEU A 4 22.51 -6.11 11.14
N ARG A 5 23.41 -6.98 11.61
CA ARG A 5 23.03 -8.14 12.42
C ARG A 5 22.39 -7.71 13.73
N ASN A 6 23.00 -6.76 14.43
CA ASN A 6 22.49 -6.23 15.70
C ASN A 6 21.13 -5.53 15.49
N LEU A 7 20.99 -4.81 14.38
CA LEU A 7 19.74 -4.16 13.99
C LEU A 7 18.62 -5.18 13.73
N VAL A 8 18.90 -6.26 12.99
CA VAL A 8 17.92 -7.33 12.75
C VAL A 8 17.50 -7.98 14.06
N LEU A 9 18.46 -8.30 14.94
CA LEU A 9 18.17 -8.87 16.25
C LEU A 9 17.27 -7.92 17.06
N PHE A 10 17.59 -6.63 17.09
CA PHE A 10 16.78 -5.63 17.77
C PHE A 10 15.37 -5.52 17.17
N ALA A 11 15.24 -5.52 15.84
CA ALA A 11 13.94 -5.50 15.16
C ALA A 11 13.08 -6.71 15.55
N VAL A 12 13.67 -7.91 15.58
CA VAL A 12 13.00 -9.13 16.01
C VAL A 12 12.56 -9.02 17.47
N LEU A 13 13.43 -8.59 18.38
CA LEU A 13 13.11 -8.46 19.81
C LEU A 13 11.96 -7.47 20.07
N ILE A 14 12.01 -6.28 19.46
CA ILE A 14 10.95 -5.28 19.62
C ILE A 14 9.63 -5.79 19.02
N LYS A 15 9.68 -6.45 17.86
CA LYS A 15 8.47 -7.01 17.26
C LYS A 15 7.88 -8.14 18.09
N MET A 16 8.70 -9.00 18.67
CA MET A 16 8.26 -10.02 19.62
C MET A 16 7.62 -9.38 20.86
N ALA A 17 8.21 -8.30 21.39
CA ALA A 17 7.64 -7.58 22.52
C ALA A 17 6.27 -6.96 22.18
N ILE A 18 6.12 -6.34 21.00
CA ILE A 18 4.83 -5.80 20.52
C ILE A 18 3.80 -6.93 20.35
N CYS A 19 4.18 -8.05 19.73
CA CYS A 19 3.29 -9.20 19.59
C CYS A 19 2.84 -9.75 20.95
N ALA A 20 3.76 -9.89 21.90
CA ALA A 20 3.44 -10.31 23.27
C ALA A 20 2.49 -9.31 23.95
N MET A 21 2.72 -8.02 23.76
CA MET A 21 1.87 -6.95 24.27
C MET A 21 0.45 -7.03 23.68
N ILE A 22 0.31 -7.29 22.38
CA ILE A 22 -1.01 -7.50 21.72
C ILE A 22 -1.72 -8.71 22.33
N VAL A 23 -1.03 -9.82 22.55
CA VAL A 23 -1.61 -11.02 23.19
C VAL A 23 -2.09 -10.69 24.61
N VAL A 24 -1.25 -10.05 25.43
CA VAL A 24 -1.59 -9.71 26.81
C VAL A 24 -2.79 -8.77 26.88
N PHE A 25 -2.80 -7.70 26.07
CA PHE A 25 -3.93 -6.76 26.05
C PHE A 25 -5.20 -7.34 25.44
N SER A 26 -5.10 -8.38 24.61
CA SER A 26 -6.29 -9.08 24.09
C SER A 26 -7.05 -9.87 25.15
N LEU A 27 -6.44 -10.09 26.32
CA LEU A 27 -7.10 -10.72 27.48
C LEU A 27 -8.01 -9.75 28.24
N LEU A 28 -7.86 -8.43 28.01
CA LEU A 28 -8.72 -7.43 28.62
C LEU A 28 -10.06 -7.37 27.87
N PRO A 29 -11.19 -7.10 28.59
CA PRO A 29 -12.49 -6.98 27.96
C PRO A 29 -12.50 -5.85 26.94
N ASP A 30 -13.03 -6.14 25.76
CA ASP A 30 -13.15 -5.17 24.69
C ASP A 30 -14.29 -4.19 24.94
N HIS A 31 -14.06 -2.94 24.56
CA HIS A 31 -15.14 -1.97 24.44
C HIS A 31 -16.11 -2.44 23.35
N ALA A 32 -17.41 -2.47 23.66
CA ALA A 32 -18.46 -2.75 22.67
C ALA A 32 -18.53 -1.60 21.66
N ALA A 33 -17.79 -1.72 20.57
CA ALA A 33 -17.87 -0.81 19.44
C ALA A 33 -18.80 -1.40 18.37
N ASP A 34 -19.51 -0.54 17.62
CA ASP A 34 -20.33 -0.91 16.44
C ASP A 34 -19.43 -1.32 15.24
N ALA A 35 -18.41 -2.12 15.50
CA ALA A 35 -17.40 -2.52 14.53
C ALA A 35 -17.80 -3.84 13.85
N PHE A 36 -17.36 -3.99 12.59
CA PHE A 36 -17.55 -5.20 11.81
C PHE A 36 -17.08 -6.44 12.59
N SER A 37 -18.02 -7.36 12.84
CA SER A 37 -17.84 -8.54 13.70
C SER A 37 -18.64 -9.71 13.10
N PRO A 38 -18.15 -10.33 12.02
CA PRO A 38 -18.86 -11.40 11.33
C PRO A 38 -18.98 -12.66 12.22
N PRO A 39 -20.03 -13.48 12.04
CA PRO A 39 -20.20 -14.71 12.79
C PRO A 39 -19.04 -15.67 12.53
N GLU A 40 -18.55 -16.29 13.61
CA GLU A 40 -17.41 -17.18 13.56
C GLU A 40 -17.85 -18.65 13.60
N PRO A 41 -17.17 -19.55 12.87
CA PRO A 41 -17.39 -20.98 13.04
C PRO A 41 -16.82 -21.45 14.38
N ASP A 42 -17.45 -22.49 14.93
CA ASP A 42 -16.97 -23.17 16.13
C ASP A 42 -15.54 -23.69 15.95
N CYS A 43 -14.78 -23.74 17.03
CA CYS A 43 -13.44 -24.33 17.00
C CYS A 43 -13.52 -25.81 16.68
N THR A 44 -12.60 -26.30 15.85
CA THR A 44 -12.54 -27.73 15.49
C THR A 44 -11.75 -28.57 16.49
N SER A 45 -10.85 -27.94 17.27
CA SER A 45 -9.99 -28.61 18.24
C SER A 45 -9.65 -27.68 19.41
N TYR A 46 -9.16 -28.25 20.52
CA TYR A 46 -8.63 -27.46 21.64
C TYR A 46 -7.50 -26.52 21.20
N TRP A 47 -6.58 -27.01 20.36
CA TRP A 47 -5.48 -26.22 19.83
C TRP A 47 -5.93 -25.10 18.90
N ASP A 48 -6.96 -25.35 18.09
CA ASP A 48 -7.60 -24.33 17.25
C ASP A 48 -8.17 -23.20 18.11
N CYS A 49 -8.93 -23.56 19.14
CA CYS A 49 -9.49 -22.61 20.10
C CYS A 49 -8.41 -21.83 20.85
N PHE A 50 -7.37 -22.51 21.31
CA PHE A 50 -6.25 -21.88 21.99
C PHE A 50 -5.55 -20.84 21.09
N VAL A 51 -5.24 -21.21 19.84
CA VAL A 51 -4.57 -20.31 18.88
C VAL A 51 -5.47 -19.13 18.51
N ARG A 52 -6.74 -19.38 18.15
CA ARG A 52 -7.69 -18.32 17.78
C ARG A 52 -7.92 -17.35 18.93
N LYS A 53 -8.10 -17.84 20.16
CA LYS A 53 -8.25 -16.99 21.34
C LYS A 53 -6.99 -16.19 21.65
N SER A 54 -5.83 -16.84 21.64
CA SER A 54 -4.54 -16.18 21.93
C SER A 54 -4.16 -15.11 20.90
N LEU A 55 -4.54 -15.32 19.63
CA LEU A 55 -4.26 -14.40 18.54
C LEU A 55 -5.43 -13.45 18.21
N SER A 56 -6.49 -13.45 19.01
CA SER A 56 -7.68 -12.61 18.79
C SER A 56 -7.35 -11.11 18.69
N GLY A 57 -6.36 -10.63 19.46
CA GLY A 57 -5.87 -9.26 19.38
C GLY A 57 -5.33 -8.84 18.00
N PHE A 58 -4.84 -9.79 17.20
CA PHE A 58 -4.33 -9.53 15.86
C PHE A 58 -5.42 -9.41 14.80
N ARG A 59 -6.66 -9.76 15.16
CA ARG A 59 -7.88 -9.70 14.37
C ARG A 59 -8.80 -8.53 14.79
N LYS A 60 -8.23 -7.45 15.35
CA LYS A 60 -8.96 -6.23 15.74
C LYS A 60 -8.94 -5.13 14.67
N TRP A 61 -9.92 -4.23 14.71
CA TRP A 61 -10.08 -3.14 13.74
C TRP A 61 -10.21 -3.65 12.30
N ASP A 62 -9.58 -3.00 11.31
CA ASP A 62 -9.73 -3.37 9.90
C ASP A 62 -9.11 -4.74 9.55
N SER A 63 -8.37 -5.36 10.47
CA SER A 63 -7.70 -6.65 10.26
C SER A 63 -8.71 -7.77 10.13
N ILE A 64 -9.90 -7.59 10.72
CA ILE A 64 -10.99 -8.55 10.61
C ILE A 64 -11.51 -8.65 9.18
N HIS A 65 -11.43 -7.57 8.38
CA HIS A 65 -11.78 -7.63 6.97
C HIS A 65 -10.75 -8.42 6.16
N PHE A 66 -9.46 -8.22 6.38
CA PHE A 66 -8.41 -8.99 5.69
C PHE A 66 -8.47 -10.48 6.04
N HIS A 67 -8.69 -10.82 7.31
CA HIS A 67 -8.89 -12.20 7.74
C HIS A 67 -10.18 -12.79 7.15
N PHE A 68 -11.29 -12.05 7.21
CA PHE A 68 -12.57 -12.46 6.63
C PHE A 68 -12.46 -12.76 5.13
N ILE A 69 -11.77 -11.90 4.35
CA ILE A 69 -11.58 -12.10 2.91
C ILE A 69 -10.67 -13.31 2.65
N ALA A 70 -9.64 -13.53 3.47
CA ALA A 70 -8.78 -14.70 3.33
C ALA A 70 -9.57 -16.01 3.56
N VAL A 71 -10.56 -16.01 4.45
CA VAL A 71 -11.38 -17.19 4.76
C VAL A 71 -12.52 -17.38 3.77
N ASN A 72 -13.33 -16.33 3.55
CA ASN A 72 -14.60 -16.40 2.84
C ASN A 72 -14.55 -15.84 1.42
N GLY A 73 -13.53 -15.05 1.07
CA GLY A 73 -13.47 -14.30 -0.18
C GLY A 73 -14.31 -13.02 -0.13
N TYR A 74 -14.55 -12.44 -1.32
CA TYR A 74 -15.26 -11.15 -1.48
C TYR A 74 -16.80 -11.31 -1.46
N VAL A 75 -17.32 -11.87 -0.37
CA VAL A 75 -18.75 -12.18 -0.19
C VAL A 75 -19.58 -10.96 0.22
N LEU A 76 -18.99 -9.98 0.91
CA LEU A 76 -19.66 -8.76 1.34
C LEU A 76 -19.24 -7.58 0.45
N GLU A 77 -20.19 -6.72 0.07
CA GLU A 77 -19.91 -5.53 -0.76
C GLU A 77 -18.82 -4.66 -0.13
N SER A 78 -18.90 -4.44 1.19
CA SER A 78 -17.93 -3.64 1.94
C SER A 78 -16.50 -4.19 1.87
N SER A 79 -16.32 -5.50 1.67
CA SER A 79 -15.00 -6.13 1.55
C SER A 79 -14.21 -5.65 0.33
N LEU A 80 -14.86 -5.16 -0.73
CA LEU A 80 -14.19 -4.63 -1.92
C LEU A 80 -13.35 -3.36 -1.66
N ALA A 81 -13.50 -2.72 -0.50
CA ALA A 81 -12.61 -1.65 -0.05
C ALA A 81 -11.19 -2.17 0.29
N PHE A 82 -11.04 -3.46 0.57
CA PHE A 82 -9.77 -4.07 0.99
C PHE A 82 -9.11 -4.81 -0.17
N PHE A 83 -7.88 -4.42 -0.47
CA PHE A 83 -7.14 -4.90 -1.64
C PHE A 83 -6.68 -6.36 -1.48
N PRO A 84 -6.58 -7.12 -2.59
CA PRO A 84 -6.54 -8.58 -2.56
C PRO A 84 -5.18 -9.19 -2.25
N LEU A 85 -4.04 -8.50 -2.44
CA LEU A 85 -2.73 -9.17 -2.37
C LEU A 85 -2.49 -9.91 -1.04
N LEU A 86 -2.73 -9.24 0.10
CA LEU A 86 -2.53 -9.85 1.42
C LEU A 86 -3.48 -11.03 1.67
N PRO A 87 -4.82 -10.87 1.56
CA PRO A 87 -5.74 -11.98 1.86
C PRO A 87 -5.58 -13.14 0.88
N SER A 88 -5.28 -12.89 -0.40
CA SER A 88 -4.99 -13.96 -1.36
C SER A 88 -3.69 -14.71 -1.01
N LEU A 89 -2.65 -14.00 -0.55
CA LEU A 89 -1.42 -14.63 -0.08
C LEU A 89 -1.67 -15.49 1.16
N ILE A 90 -2.44 -14.99 2.13
CA ILE A 90 -2.82 -15.74 3.33
C ILE A 90 -3.62 -17.00 2.94
N HIS A 91 -4.63 -16.85 2.08
CA HIS A 91 -5.45 -17.97 1.62
C HIS A 91 -4.61 -19.06 0.95
N LEU A 92 -3.74 -18.66 0.01
CA LEU A 92 -2.87 -19.60 -0.71
C LEU A 92 -1.94 -20.34 0.24
N LEU A 93 -1.27 -19.63 1.15
CA LEU A 93 -0.37 -20.24 2.12
C LEU A 93 -1.13 -21.13 3.12
N ALA A 94 -2.34 -20.75 3.54
CA ALA A 94 -3.18 -21.55 4.42
C ALA A 94 -3.63 -22.86 3.75
N ARG A 95 -3.88 -22.84 2.43
CA ARG A 95 -4.15 -24.04 1.64
C ARG A 95 -2.91 -24.93 1.54
N ILE A 96 -1.76 -24.37 1.18
CA ILE A 96 -0.49 -25.10 1.03
C ILE A 96 -0.04 -25.74 2.37
N THR A 97 -0.28 -25.06 3.49
CA THR A 97 0.13 -25.55 4.82
C THR A 97 -0.89 -26.47 5.49
N THR A 98 -2.04 -26.75 4.85
CA THR A 98 -3.06 -27.69 5.35
C THR A 98 -2.49 -29.06 5.80
N PRO A 99 -1.61 -29.75 5.04
CA PRO A 99 -1.07 -31.04 5.47
C PRO A 99 -0.10 -30.92 6.66
N LEU A 100 0.57 -29.77 6.83
CA LEU A 100 1.55 -29.54 7.89
C LEU A 100 0.89 -29.11 9.22
N VAL A 101 -0.22 -28.40 9.13
CA VAL A 101 -0.91 -27.78 10.27
C VAL A 101 -2.37 -28.22 10.27
N SER A 102 -2.58 -29.54 10.29
CA SER A 102 -3.90 -30.18 10.22
C SER A 102 -4.73 -30.03 11.50
N PHE A 103 -4.07 -29.78 12.64
CA PHE A 103 -4.73 -29.60 13.94
C PHE A 103 -5.43 -28.25 14.10
N LEU A 104 -5.19 -27.28 13.20
CA LEU A 104 -5.89 -26.00 13.14
C LEU A 104 -7.00 -26.03 12.10
N SER A 105 -8.04 -25.25 12.31
CA SER A 105 -9.04 -24.96 11.29
C SER A 105 -8.44 -24.09 10.17
N PHE A 106 -9.12 -23.97 9.02
CA PHE A 106 -8.69 -23.05 7.97
C PHE A 106 -8.66 -21.60 8.47
N ASP A 107 -9.61 -21.23 9.32
CA ASP A 107 -9.71 -19.91 9.97
C ASP A 107 -8.49 -19.64 10.87
N GLY A 108 -8.16 -20.59 11.75
CA GLY A 108 -7.00 -20.53 12.62
C GLY A 108 -5.66 -20.49 11.87
N ARG A 109 -5.54 -21.25 10.76
CA ARG A 109 -4.36 -21.19 9.88
C ARG A 109 -4.22 -19.82 9.22
N CYS A 110 -5.31 -19.25 8.68
CA CYS A 110 -5.30 -17.92 8.08
C CYS A 110 -4.86 -16.85 9.09
N LEU A 111 -5.37 -16.90 10.33
CA LEU A 111 -4.98 -15.98 11.38
C LEU A 111 -3.49 -16.10 11.73
N LEU A 112 -3.02 -17.32 12.01
CA LEU A 112 -1.61 -17.59 12.34
C LEU A 112 -0.66 -17.13 11.21
N LEU A 113 -0.97 -17.48 9.97
CA LEU A 113 -0.16 -17.09 8.82
C LEU A 113 -0.17 -15.57 8.59
N GLY A 114 -1.30 -14.90 8.78
CA GLY A 114 -1.36 -13.45 8.67
C GLY A 114 -0.49 -12.73 9.70
N VAL A 115 -0.41 -13.24 10.93
CA VAL A 115 0.51 -12.73 11.98
C VAL A 115 1.97 -12.98 11.58
N ILE A 116 2.31 -14.20 11.13
CA ILE A 116 3.67 -14.55 10.71
C ILE A 116 4.11 -13.69 9.51
N ILE A 117 3.24 -13.53 8.50
CA ILE A 117 3.53 -12.73 7.31
C ILE A 117 3.79 -11.27 7.69
N ASN A 118 2.97 -10.67 8.54
CA ASN A 118 3.17 -9.29 8.99
C ASN A 118 4.45 -9.12 9.79
N PHE A 119 4.74 -10.05 10.71
CA PHE A 119 5.99 -10.08 11.45
C PHE A 119 7.21 -10.11 10.52
N LEU A 120 7.24 -11.07 9.58
CA LEU A 120 8.34 -11.21 8.63
C LEU A 120 8.45 -9.98 7.71
N CYS A 121 7.33 -9.47 7.20
CA CYS A 121 7.32 -8.30 6.34
C CYS A 121 7.89 -7.08 7.06
N ASN A 122 7.53 -6.85 8.32
CA ASN A 122 8.04 -5.71 9.08
C ASN A 122 9.55 -5.82 9.36
N VAL A 123 10.04 -7.00 9.75
CA VAL A 123 11.47 -7.23 9.98
C VAL A 123 12.26 -7.05 8.67
N LEU A 124 11.80 -7.64 7.57
CA LEU A 124 12.44 -7.48 6.26
C LEU A 124 12.38 -6.02 5.77
N CYS A 125 11.30 -5.31 6.06
CA CYS A 125 11.14 -3.90 5.73
C CYS A 125 12.22 -3.05 6.44
N SER A 126 12.51 -3.33 7.72
CA SER A 126 13.59 -2.65 8.45
C SER A 126 14.98 -2.88 7.82
N VAL A 127 15.25 -4.08 7.33
CA VAL A 127 16.48 -4.40 6.58
C VAL A 127 16.54 -3.63 5.26
N GLN A 128 15.44 -3.55 4.52
CA GLN A 128 15.41 -2.80 3.26
C GLN A 128 15.52 -1.30 3.49
N LEU A 129 14.97 -0.76 4.58
CA LEU A 129 15.12 0.64 4.96
C LEU A 129 16.58 0.98 5.27
N TYR A 130 17.29 0.11 5.99
CA TYR A 130 18.74 0.24 6.20
C TYR A 130 19.52 0.22 4.88
N ARG A 131 19.16 -0.68 3.95
CA ARG A 131 19.81 -0.72 2.63
C ARG A 131 19.55 0.55 1.83
N LEU A 132 18.32 1.06 1.86
CA LEU A 132 17.94 2.29 1.20
C LEU A 132 18.72 3.48 1.77
N SER A 133 18.84 3.60 3.10
CA SER A 133 19.62 4.67 3.74
C SER A 133 21.07 4.68 3.29
N LYS A 134 21.68 3.48 3.15
CA LYS A 134 23.05 3.36 2.62
C LYS A 134 23.17 3.74 1.15
N LEU A 135 22.16 3.45 0.31
CA LEU A 135 22.15 3.88 -1.09
C LEU A 135 22.11 5.41 -1.24
N PHE A 136 21.47 6.10 -0.30
CA PHE A 136 21.47 7.56 -0.21
C PHE A 136 22.69 8.15 0.51
N ARG A 137 23.70 7.31 0.81
CA ARG A 137 24.98 7.70 1.43
C ARG A 137 24.85 8.32 2.82
N LEU A 138 23.82 7.95 3.58
CA LEU A 138 23.72 8.33 4.99
C LEU A 138 24.84 7.66 5.82
N SER A 139 25.29 8.35 6.87
CA SER A 139 26.21 7.79 7.86
C SER A 139 25.58 6.57 8.55
N ASP A 140 26.43 5.72 9.16
CA ASP A 140 25.94 4.52 9.83
C ASP A 140 25.05 4.85 11.04
N SER A 141 25.39 5.90 11.80
CA SER A 141 24.57 6.36 12.93
C SER A 141 23.19 6.83 12.49
N LEU A 142 23.10 7.63 11.42
CA LEU A 142 21.83 8.11 10.89
C LEU A 142 21.02 6.97 10.28
N SER A 143 21.67 6.03 9.59
CA SER A 143 21.03 4.83 9.03
C SER A 143 20.41 3.95 10.10
N VAL A 144 21.14 3.70 11.20
CA VAL A 144 20.62 2.94 12.35
C VAL A 144 19.47 3.70 13.00
N THR A 145 19.62 5.01 13.24
CA THR A 145 18.58 5.84 13.88
C THR A 145 17.28 5.86 13.06
N ALA A 146 17.37 6.02 11.73
CA ALA A 146 16.21 5.96 10.84
C ALA A 146 15.41 4.66 11.01
N VAL A 147 16.11 3.54 11.13
CA VAL A 147 15.48 2.23 11.25
C VAL A 147 14.96 1.99 12.67
N LEU A 148 15.65 2.46 13.71
CA LEU A 148 15.14 2.41 15.09
C LEU A 148 13.83 3.19 15.23
N LEU A 149 13.76 4.40 14.66
CA LEU A 149 12.52 5.18 14.63
C LEU A 149 11.39 4.46 13.87
N PHE A 150 11.71 3.73 12.80
CA PHE A 150 10.72 2.92 12.09
C PHE A 150 10.21 1.73 12.93
N ILE A 151 11.10 1.08 13.69
CA ILE A 151 10.75 -0.11 14.49
C ILE A 151 9.94 0.28 15.74
N VAL A 152 10.33 1.35 16.42
CA VAL A 152 9.82 1.75 17.75
C VAL A 152 8.63 2.72 17.67
N ASN A 153 8.23 3.17 16.47
CA ASN A 153 7.12 4.12 16.34
C ASN A 153 5.82 3.60 16.99
N PRO A 154 4.95 4.49 17.51
CA PRO A 154 3.69 4.08 18.13
C PRO A 154 2.76 3.35 17.14
N ALA A 155 2.87 3.66 15.84
CA ALA A 155 2.11 3.00 14.79
C ALA A 155 2.55 1.55 14.53
N SER A 156 3.63 1.07 15.17
CA SER A 156 4.24 -0.24 14.96
C SER A 156 3.29 -1.42 15.25
N VAL A 157 2.26 -1.19 16.07
CA VAL A 157 1.16 -2.14 16.32
C VAL A 157 0.40 -2.45 15.02
N PHE A 158 0.14 -1.45 14.17
CA PHE A 158 -0.55 -1.63 12.89
C PHE A 158 0.27 -2.40 11.85
N PHE A 159 1.58 -2.48 12.03
CA PHE A 159 2.44 -3.36 11.21
C PHE A 159 2.58 -4.77 11.78
N SER A 160 1.94 -5.05 12.91
CA SER A 160 2.04 -6.33 13.63
C SER A 160 0.71 -7.08 13.59
N VAL A 161 -0.43 -6.38 13.62
CA VAL A 161 -1.77 -6.94 13.37
C VAL A 161 -1.94 -7.32 11.89
N LEU A 162 -3.02 -8.04 11.56
CA LEU A 162 -3.27 -8.61 10.23
C LEU A 162 -3.75 -7.52 9.22
N TYR A 163 -2.84 -6.59 8.94
CA TYR A 163 -3.03 -5.37 8.15
C TYR A 163 -2.13 -5.45 6.90
N SER A 164 -2.45 -4.71 5.83
CA SER A 164 -1.63 -4.75 4.60
C SER A 164 -0.44 -3.79 4.61
N GLU A 165 -0.30 -2.98 5.65
CA GLU A 165 0.71 -1.94 5.86
C GLU A 165 2.13 -2.51 5.86
N ALA A 166 2.38 -3.63 6.55
CA ALA A 166 3.72 -4.22 6.60
C ALA A 166 4.16 -4.77 5.24
N LEU A 167 3.26 -5.48 4.54
CA LEU A 167 3.51 -6.01 3.20
C LEU A 167 3.69 -4.86 2.18
N TYR A 168 2.80 -3.87 2.20
CA TYR A 168 2.88 -2.68 1.35
C TYR A 168 4.21 -1.94 1.54
N SER A 169 4.61 -1.70 2.80
CA SER A 169 5.86 -1.03 3.13
C SER A 169 7.07 -1.79 2.63
N LEU A 170 7.10 -3.11 2.83
CA LEU A 170 8.17 -3.96 2.33
C LEU A 170 8.28 -3.87 0.80
N LEU A 171 7.16 -3.94 0.08
CA LEU A 171 7.12 -3.87 -1.38
C LEU A 171 7.62 -2.51 -1.88
N LEU A 172 7.14 -1.42 -1.30
CA LEU A 172 7.54 -0.05 -1.67
C LEU A 172 9.04 0.17 -1.41
N ILE A 173 9.53 -0.09 -0.20
CA ILE A 173 10.94 0.16 0.13
C ILE A 173 11.85 -0.75 -0.70
N SER A 174 11.46 -2.02 -0.93
CA SER A 174 12.19 -2.91 -1.82
C SER A 174 12.21 -2.42 -3.27
N ALA A 175 11.10 -1.83 -3.75
CA ALA A 175 11.06 -1.22 -5.07
C ALA A 175 12.04 -0.05 -5.18
N LEU A 176 12.09 0.83 -4.18
CA LEU A 176 13.03 1.95 -4.12
C LEU A 176 14.49 1.45 -4.09
N VAL A 177 14.79 0.42 -3.28
CA VAL A 177 16.11 -0.21 -3.27
C VAL A 177 16.47 -0.74 -4.67
N CYS A 178 15.53 -1.37 -5.37
CA CYS A 178 15.76 -1.87 -6.73
C CYS A 178 15.96 -0.74 -7.77
N LEU A 179 15.20 0.36 -7.67
CA LEU A 179 15.38 1.54 -8.54
C LEU A 179 16.78 2.12 -8.38
N HIS A 180 17.20 2.37 -7.13
CA HIS A 180 18.52 2.93 -6.86
C HIS A 180 19.67 1.96 -7.14
N SER A 181 19.41 0.64 -7.10
CA SER A 181 20.39 -0.40 -7.44
C SER A 181 20.45 -0.74 -8.93
N GLN A 182 19.89 0.09 -9.82
CA GLN A 182 19.89 -0.10 -11.29
C GLN A 182 19.18 -1.39 -11.74
N ARG A 183 18.11 -1.81 -11.04
CA ARG A 183 17.29 -2.99 -11.39
C ARG A 183 15.84 -2.57 -11.67
N PRO A 184 15.57 -1.81 -12.76
CA PRO A 184 14.29 -1.16 -13.00
C PRO A 184 13.14 -2.16 -13.21
N PHE A 185 13.38 -3.27 -13.89
CA PHE A 185 12.34 -4.28 -14.12
C PHE A 185 11.77 -4.83 -12.80
N ARG A 186 12.66 -5.24 -11.87
CA ARG A 186 12.25 -5.72 -10.54
C ARG A 186 11.53 -4.64 -9.75
N ALA A 187 11.98 -3.39 -9.85
CA ALA A 187 11.31 -2.27 -9.21
C ALA A 187 9.87 -2.07 -9.74
N CYS A 188 9.67 -2.09 -11.06
CA CYS A 188 8.34 -1.94 -11.65
C CYS A 188 7.40 -3.08 -11.23
N CYS A 189 7.88 -4.33 -11.16
CA CYS A 189 7.10 -5.44 -10.63
C CYS A 189 6.68 -5.21 -9.17
N LEU A 190 7.60 -4.74 -8.32
CA LEU A 190 7.33 -4.44 -6.91
C LEU A 190 6.38 -3.24 -6.75
N ILE A 191 6.47 -2.23 -7.61
CA ILE A 191 5.52 -1.09 -7.66
C ILE A 191 4.13 -1.59 -8.02
N ALA A 192 3.99 -2.43 -9.05
CA ALA A 192 2.70 -3.01 -9.42
C ALA A 192 2.12 -3.88 -8.29
N LEU A 193 2.94 -4.70 -7.62
CA LEU A 193 2.52 -5.45 -6.44
C LEU A 193 2.10 -4.53 -5.28
N SER A 194 2.77 -3.39 -5.09
CA SER A 194 2.36 -2.41 -4.07
C SER A 194 0.98 -1.82 -4.36
N ALA A 195 0.65 -1.58 -5.64
CA ALA A 195 -0.67 -1.14 -6.08
C ALA A 195 -1.73 -2.24 -5.93
N PHE A 196 -1.35 -3.51 -6.10
CA PHE A 196 -2.23 -4.65 -5.80
C PHE A 196 -2.44 -4.89 -4.31
N CYS A 197 -1.53 -4.37 -3.47
CA CYS A 197 -1.62 -4.44 -2.01
C CYS A 197 -2.51 -3.35 -1.42
N ARG A 198 -2.43 -2.12 -1.97
CA ARG A 198 -3.19 -0.95 -1.53
C ARG A 198 -3.35 0.07 -2.65
N SER A 199 -4.43 0.85 -2.62
CA SER A 199 -4.70 1.96 -3.55
C SER A 199 -3.57 3.00 -3.59
N ASN A 200 -2.94 3.31 -2.46
CA ASN A 200 -1.79 4.23 -2.40
C ASN A 200 -0.62 3.79 -3.28
N GLY A 201 -0.51 2.49 -3.60
CA GLY A 201 0.52 1.99 -4.49
C GLY A 201 0.42 2.50 -5.92
N LEU A 202 -0.74 3.02 -6.35
CA LEU A 202 -0.91 3.64 -7.67
C LEU A 202 0.00 4.86 -7.85
N VAL A 203 0.22 5.64 -6.79
CA VAL A 203 1.06 6.85 -6.81
C VAL A 203 2.55 6.48 -6.88
N ASN A 204 2.94 5.27 -6.49
CA ASN A 204 4.33 4.80 -6.52
C ASN A 204 4.90 4.72 -7.94
N ALA A 205 4.07 4.69 -8.99
CA ALA A 205 4.51 4.78 -10.38
C ALA A 205 5.39 6.02 -10.63
N GLY A 206 5.13 7.12 -9.90
CA GLY A 206 5.91 8.36 -9.98
C GLY A 206 7.41 8.15 -9.74
N PHE A 207 7.81 7.22 -8.86
CA PHE A 207 9.22 6.94 -8.59
C PHE A 207 9.96 6.38 -9.80
N ALA A 208 9.32 5.48 -10.56
CA ALA A 208 9.92 4.88 -11.75
C ALA A 208 9.80 5.79 -12.99
N CYS A 209 8.73 6.58 -13.09
CA CYS A 209 8.52 7.52 -14.19
C CYS A 209 9.45 8.74 -14.11
N TYR A 210 9.80 9.20 -12.91
CA TYR A 210 10.54 10.46 -12.73
C TYR A 210 11.92 10.49 -13.41
N PRO A 211 12.81 9.48 -13.28
CA PRO A 211 14.08 9.49 -14.00
C PRO A 211 13.92 9.53 -15.53
N LEU A 212 12.88 8.87 -16.06
CA LEU A 212 12.55 8.90 -17.49
C LEU A 212 12.04 10.28 -17.92
N PHE A 213 11.21 10.93 -17.09
CA PHE A 213 10.74 12.29 -17.30
C PHE A 213 11.91 13.28 -17.39
N ILE A 214 12.82 13.26 -16.41
CA ILE A 214 14.03 14.10 -16.42
C ILE A 214 14.87 13.83 -17.67
N ALA A 215 15.05 12.57 -18.05
CA ALA A 215 15.80 12.21 -19.25
C ALA A 215 15.14 12.77 -20.53
N ILE A 216 13.81 12.77 -20.62
CA ILE A 216 13.09 13.38 -21.76
C ILE A 216 13.31 14.90 -21.79
N VAL A 217 13.10 15.58 -20.65
CA VAL A 217 13.19 17.03 -20.56
C VAL A 217 14.62 17.56 -20.72
N THR A 218 15.63 16.79 -20.36
CA THR A 218 17.04 17.18 -20.58
C THR A 218 17.48 16.95 -22.02
N LEU A 219 16.93 15.95 -22.71
CA LEU A 219 17.19 15.70 -24.12
C LEU A 219 16.57 16.77 -25.02
N THR A 220 15.42 17.36 -24.67
CA THR A 220 14.71 18.33 -25.53
C THR A 220 15.50 19.62 -25.79
N PRO A 221 16.04 20.39 -24.81
CA PRO A 221 16.85 21.58 -25.08
C PRO A 221 18.14 21.28 -25.83
N ALA A 222 18.75 20.11 -25.62
CA ALA A 222 19.92 19.67 -26.36
C ALA A 222 19.57 19.41 -27.84
N VAL A 223 18.40 18.85 -28.13
CA VAL A 223 17.87 18.73 -29.50
C VAL A 223 17.64 20.10 -30.10
N TRP A 224 16.98 21.01 -29.39
CA TRP A 224 16.64 22.33 -29.93
C TRP A 224 17.88 23.21 -30.17
N ARG A 225 18.84 23.27 -29.23
CA ARG A 225 20.11 24.00 -29.42
C ARG A 225 20.96 23.39 -30.52
N ASN A 226 21.11 22.06 -30.54
CA ASN A 226 21.89 21.39 -31.57
C ASN A 226 21.21 21.46 -32.94
N ALA A 227 19.88 21.39 -33.02
CA ALA A 227 19.15 21.54 -34.27
C ALA A 227 19.30 22.96 -34.83
N TRP A 228 19.24 23.99 -33.99
CA TRP A 228 19.42 25.39 -34.42
C TRP A 228 20.86 25.66 -34.89
N GLN A 229 21.87 25.16 -34.15
CA GLN A 229 23.27 25.23 -34.56
C GLN A 229 23.57 24.40 -35.82
N ARG A 230 22.91 23.23 -35.98
CA ARG A 230 23.06 22.34 -37.14
C ARG A 230 22.23 22.74 -38.35
N LEU A 231 21.19 23.55 -38.21
CA LEU A 231 20.53 24.20 -39.35
C LEU A 231 21.47 25.26 -39.95
N ARG A 232 22.27 25.91 -39.09
CA ARG A 232 23.25 26.93 -39.48
C ARG A 232 24.50 26.33 -40.11
N SER A 233 24.94 25.14 -39.70
CA SER A 233 25.99 24.38 -40.39
C SER A 233 25.37 23.42 -41.41
N ARG A 234 25.56 23.59 -42.72
CA ARG A 234 24.98 22.75 -43.80
C ARG A 234 25.18 21.21 -43.70
N LYS A 235 25.82 20.69 -42.65
CA LYS A 235 25.93 19.27 -42.29
C LYS A 235 24.97 18.92 -41.13
N ALA A 236 23.67 19.05 -41.34
CA ALA A 236 22.68 18.52 -40.40
C ALA A 236 22.73 16.99 -40.45
N ASN A 237 23.22 16.35 -39.38
CA ASN A 237 23.24 14.90 -39.30
C ASN A 237 21.82 14.40 -38.95
N LEU A 238 20.97 14.21 -39.97
CA LEU A 238 19.58 13.74 -39.87
C LEU A 238 19.46 12.52 -38.95
N LEU A 239 20.44 11.63 -39.01
CA LEU A 239 20.54 10.44 -38.15
C LEU A 239 20.54 10.78 -36.64
N ALA A 240 21.20 11.86 -36.23
CA ALA A 240 21.25 12.28 -34.83
C ALA A 240 19.91 12.84 -34.34
N ILE A 241 19.17 13.53 -35.21
CA ILE A 241 17.81 14.02 -34.91
C ILE A 241 16.85 12.84 -34.76
N VAL A 242 16.87 11.90 -35.72
CA VAL A 242 16.06 10.68 -35.69
C VAL A 242 16.36 9.84 -34.45
N LYS A 243 17.65 9.62 -34.13
CA LYS A 243 18.05 8.88 -32.92
C LYS A 243 17.53 9.54 -31.64
N THR A 244 17.58 10.86 -31.55
CA THR A 244 17.12 11.55 -30.34
C THR A 244 15.60 11.54 -30.22
N PHE A 245 14.87 11.74 -31.32
CA PHE A 245 13.42 11.61 -31.37
C PHE A 245 12.98 10.19 -30.98
N SER A 246 13.61 9.16 -31.56
CA SER A 246 13.37 7.76 -31.19
C SER A 246 13.62 7.50 -29.70
N SER A 247 14.69 8.09 -29.13
CA SER A 247 15.01 7.99 -27.70
C SER A 247 13.94 8.62 -26.79
N ILE A 248 13.34 9.74 -27.22
CA ILE A 248 12.24 10.41 -26.52
C ILE A 248 10.97 9.54 -26.58
N VAL A 249 10.61 9.07 -27.77
CA VAL A 249 9.43 8.20 -27.98
C VAL A 249 9.56 6.91 -27.16
N GLN A 250 10.75 6.29 -27.14
CA GLN A 250 11.00 5.09 -26.34
C GLN A 250 10.80 5.35 -24.84
N LYS A 251 11.33 6.45 -24.30
CA LYS A 251 11.16 6.80 -22.87
C LYS A 251 9.72 7.15 -22.53
N ALA A 252 9.02 7.86 -23.42
CA ALA A 252 7.60 8.15 -23.24
C ALA A 252 6.76 6.85 -23.25
N GLY A 253 7.05 5.93 -24.17
CA GLY A 253 6.45 4.60 -24.21
C GLY A 253 6.72 3.79 -22.93
N LEU A 254 7.93 3.86 -22.37
CA LEU A 254 8.25 3.24 -21.09
C LEU A 254 7.46 3.85 -19.93
N ILE A 255 7.28 5.17 -19.88
CA ILE A 255 6.43 5.84 -18.88
C ILE A 255 5.01 5.32 -18.96
N VAL A 256 4.43 5.27 -20.16
CA VAL A 256 3.07 4.72 -20.38
C VAL A 256 3.02 3.25 -19.95
N GLY A 257 4.02 2.44 -20.30
CA GLY A 257 4.11 1.04 -19.88
C GLY A 257 4.18 0.87 -18.36
N ILE A 258 4.93 1.70 -17.66
CA ILE A 258 5.01 1.71 -16.18
C ILE A 258 3.66 2.06 -15.57
N ILE A 259 2.98 3.08 -16.10
CA ILE A 259 1.65 3.48 -15.62
C ILE A 259 0.65 2.35 -15.85
N CYS A 260 0.57 1.80 -17.06
CA CYS A 260 -0.34 0.70 -17.38
C CYS A 260 -0.08 -0.53 -16.50
N THR A 261 1.17 -0.95 -16.33
CA THR A 261 1.52 -2.09 -15.48
C THR A 261 1.24 -1.87 -14.00
N THR A 262 1.36 -0.64 -13.51
CA THR A 262 1.04 -0.29 -12.11
C THR A 262 -0.47 -0.26 -11.87
N TYR A 263 -1.25 0.24 -12.82
CA TYR A 263 -2.71 0.34 -12.70
C TYR A 263 -3.44 -0.95 -13.07
N LEU A 264 -2.82 -1.85 -13.83
CA LEU A 264 -3.44 -3.11 -14.27
C LEU A 264 -3.96 -3.96 -13.10
N PRO A 265 -3.23 -4.24 -12.00
CA PRO A 265 -3.75 -5.03 -10.89
C PRO A 265 -4.98 -4.38 -10.22
N TYR A 266 -5.00 -3.05 -10.11
CA TYR A 266 -6.16 -2.31 -9.61
C TYR A 266 -7.36 -2.45 -10.55
N ALA A 267 -7.15 -2.27 -11.86
CA ALA A 267 -8.21 -2.40 -12.85
C ALA A 267 -8.79 -3.82 -12.87
N LEU A 268 -7.94 -4.85 -12.81
CA LEU A 268 -8.36 -6.25 -12.72
C LEU A 268 -9.16 -6.51 -11.45
N PHE A 269 -8.75 -5.95 -10.31
CA PHE A 269 -9.48 -6.09 -9.06
C PHE A 269 -10.88 -5.43 -9.11
N GLN A 270 -10.96 -4.22 -9.64
CA GLN A 270 -12.23 -3.52 -9.81
C GLN A 270 -13.16 -4.24 -10.80
N PHE A 271 -12.60 -4.75 -11.91
CA PHE A 271 -13.34 -5.55 -12.88
C PHE A 271 -13.85 -6.86 -12.27
N ASN A 272 -13.05 -7.53 -11.44
CA ASN A 272 -13.50 -8.69 -10.69
C ASN A 272 -14.68 -8.37 -9.76
N GLY A 273 -14.63 -7.24 -9.05
CA GLY A 273 -15.77 -6.76 -8.25
C GLY A 273 -17.02 -6.53 -9.09
N TRP A 274 -16.89 -5.92 -10.26
CA TRP A 274 -17.99 -5.74 -11.21
C TRP A 274 -18.57 -7.07 -11.71
N LEU A 275 -17.72 -8.05 -12.04
CA LEU A 275 -18.17 -9.39 -12.42
C LEU A 275 -18.96 -10.09 -11.31
N LEU A 276 -18.56 -9.89 -10.05
CA LEU A 276 -19.21 -10.54 -8.90
C LEU A 276 -20.61 -9.95 -8.61
N TYR A 277 -20.75 -8.62 -8.62
CA TYR A 277 -21.94 -7.93 -8.12
C TYR A 277 -22.84 -7.30 -9.19
N CYS A 278 -22.30 -6.98 -10.38
CA CYS A 278 -23.02 -6.20 -11.39
C CYS A 278 -23.44 -7.00 -12.62
N ARG A 279 -22.71 -8.07 -12.94
CA ARG A 279 -23.00 -8.90 -14.10
C ARG A 279 -24.05 -9.94 -13.76
N ASP A 280 -25.26 -9.80 -14.29
CA ASP A 280 -26.26 -10.87 -14.24
C ASP A 280 -25.97 -11.89 -15.35
N ASP A 281 -25.82 -13.17 -15.02
CA ASP A 281 -25.61 -14.23 -16.02
C ASP A 281 -26.46 -15.45 -15.61
N HIS A 282 -27.54 -15.68 -16.37
CA HIS A 282 -28.47 -16.80 -16.15
C HIS A 282 -27.93 -18.16 -16.66
N HIS A 283 -26.77 -18.21 -17.31
CA HIS A 283 -26.20 -19.44 -17.87
C HIS A 283 -25.02 -19.98 -17.07
N HIS A 284 -25.12 -21.25 -16.67
CA HIS A 284 -24.23 -21.99 -15.75
C HIS A 284 -22.75 -22.16 -16.19
N HIS A 285 -22.30 -21.57 -17.29
CA HIS A 285 -20.91 -21.70 -17.80
C HIS A 285 -20.19 -20.35 -18.03
N SER A 286 -20.50 -19.32 -17.25
CA SER A 286 -19.86 -18.00 -17.37
C SER A 286 -18.61 -17.86 -16.51
N LEU A 287 -17.70 -16.95 -16.91
CA LEU A 287 -16.51 -16.54 -16.12
C LEU A 287 -16.85 -16.17 -14.66
N ARG A 288 -18.08 -15.70 -14.41
CA ARG A 288 -18.60 -15.38 -13.08
C ARG A 288 -18.69 -16.62 -12.18
N SER A 289 -19.14 -17.77 -12.69
CA SER A 289 -19.31 -18.97 -11.86
C SER A 289 -17.99 -19.54 -11.34
N ALA A 290 -16.90 -19.37 -12.10
CA ALA A 290 -15.55 -19.75 -11.66
C ALA A 290 -14.95 -18.79 -10.62
N LEU A 291 -15.42 -17.54 -10.57
CA LEU A 291 -14.91 -16.50 -9.67
C LEU A 291 -15.74 -16.37 -8.38
N LEU A 292 -16.94 -16.95 -8.34
CA LEU A 292 -17.81 -16.88 -7.16
C LEU A 292 -17.13 -17.53 -5.95
N PRO A 293 -17.11 -16.85 -4.79
CA PRO A 293 -16.70 -17.47 -3.54
C PRO A 293 -17.68 -18.60 -3.17
N PRO A 294 -17.32 -19.48 -2.21
CA PRO A 294 -18.29 -20.43 -1.66
C PRO A 294 -19.52 -19.69 -1.10
N PRO A 295 -20.73 -20.29 -1.20
CA PRO A 295 -21.94 -19.65 -0.71
C PRO A 295 -21.85 -19.37 0.80
N PRO A 296 -22.34 -18.21 1.27
CA PRO A 296 -22.30 -17.84 2.68
C PRO A 296 -23.12 -18.80 3.54
N SER A 297 -22.67 -19.03 4.78
CA SER A 297 -23.45 -19.77 5.78
C SER A 297 -24.75 -19.01 6.12
N PRO A 298 -25.81 -19.69 6.61
CA PRO A 298 -27.06 -19.02 6.99
C PRO A 298 -26.86 -17.88 8.00
N ALA A 299 -25.95 -18.06 8.95
CA ALA A 299 -25.58 -17.03 9.91
C ALA A 299 -24.94 -15.80 9.25
N LEU A 300 -24.03 -16.02 8.29
CA LEU A 300 -23.38 -14.92 7.55
C LEU A 300 -24.37 -14.19 6.64
N SER A 301 -25.30 -14.91 6.01
CA SER A 301 -26.37 -14.31 5.21
C SER A 301 -27.31 -13.46 6.06
N ALA A 302 -27.70 -13.94 7.25
CA ALA A 302 -28.50 -13.17 8.20
C ALA A 302 -27.76 -11.91 8.69
N TYR A 303 -26.45 -12.04 8.95
CA TYR A 303 -25.60 -10.92 9.33
C TYR A 303 -25.47 -9.86 8.23
N ALA A 304 -25.29 -10.27 6.97
CA ALA A 304 -25.24 -9.37 5.83
C ALA A 304 -26.56 -8.58 5.68
N LEU A 305 -27.70 -9.25 5.89
CA LEU A 305 -29.02 -8.64 5.86
C LEU A 305 -29.22 -7.64 7.01
N GLN A 306 -28.76 -7.96 8.22
CA GLN A 306 -28.79 -7.03 9.37
C GLN A 306 -27.98 -5.76 9.10
N LEU A 307 -26.83 -5.88 8.43
CA LEU A 307 -25.98 -4.75 8.07
C LEU A 307 -26.46 -3.99 6.82
N ALA A 308 -27.53 -4.46 6.15
CA ALA A 308 -27.96 -3.96 4.84
C ALA A 308 -26.81 -3.96 3.79
N VAL A 309 -25.95 -4.98 3.83
CA VAL A 309 -24.82 -5.17 2.92
C VAL A 309 -25.17 -6.22 1.87
N LEU A 310 -24.93 -5.89 0.60
CA LEU A 310 -25.19 -6.81 -0.51
C LEU A 310 -24.13 -7.92 -0.57
N THR A 311 -24.54 -9.09 -1.08
CA THR A 311 -23.68 -10.22 -1.44
C THR A 311 -23.80 -10.56 -2.93
N PRO A 312 -22.81 -11.22 -3.57
CA PRO A 312 -22.91 -11.66 -4.96
C PRO A 312 -24.11 -12.58 -5.26
N PHE A 313 -24.70 -13.17 -4.22
CA PHE A 313 -25.83 -14.09 -4.29
C PHE A 313 -27.19 -13.40 -4.12
N THR A 314 -27.21 -12.18 -3.59
CA THR A 314 -28.43 -11.39 -3.39
C THR A 314 -28.63 -10.33 -4.48
N THR A 315 -27.61 -10.09 -5.31
CA THR A 315 -27.69 -9.12 -6.41
C THR A 315 -28.44 -9.68 -7.61
N ASN A 316 -29.36 -8.90 -8.18
CA ASN A 316 -30.12 -9.20 -9.40
C ASN A 316 -30.35 -7.91 -10.22
N LEU A 317 -31.12 -7.99 -11.32
CA LEU A 317 -31.44 -6.83 -12.16
C LEU A 317 -32.09 -5.63 -11.42
N THR A 318 -32.80 -5.87 -10.31
CA THR A 318 -33.51 -4.81 -9.56
C THR A 318 -32.78 -4.36 -8.29
N VAL A 319 -31.88 -5.20 -7.77
CA VAL A 319 -31.10 -5.00 -6.55
C VAL A 319 -29.64 -5.14 -6.91
N ALA A 320 -29.03 -4.04 -7.31
CA ALA A 320 -27.61 -3.95 -7.65
C ALA A 320 -26.95 -2.79 -6.89
N PRO A 321 -25.65 -2.88 -6.58
CA PRO A 321 -24.91 -1.75 -6.04
C PRO A 321 -24.97 -0.51 -6.95
N GLU A 322 -25.04 0.69 -6.36
CA GLU A 322 -25.11 1.96 -7.09
C GLU A 322 -23.95 2.14 -8.08
N TRP A 323 -22.76 1.64 -7.73
CA TRP A 323 -21.56 1.73 -8.53
C TRP A 323 -21.57 0.82 -9.78
N CYS A 324 -22.55 -0.07 -9.93
CA CYS A 324 -22.73 -0.86 -11.15
C CYS A 324 -23.16 -0.05 -12.36
N SER A 325 -23.82 1.10 -12.16
CA SER A 325 -24.24 2.02 -13.21
C SER A 325 -23.09 2.86 -13.77
N HIS A 326 -21.95 2.87 -13.08
CA HIS A 326 -20.78 3.64 -13.42
C HIS A 326 -19.68 2.74 -14.01
N VAL A 327 -18.71 3.35 -14.71
CA VAL A 327 -17.56 2.65 -15.32
C VAL A 327 -16.92 1.68 -14.30
N PRO A 328 -16.48 0.47 -14.72
CA PRO A 328 -15.98 -0.63 -13.87
C PRO A 328 -14.72 -0.34 -13.02
N LEU A 329 -14.42 0.92 -12.72
CA LEU A 329 -13.29 1.40 -11.90
C LEU A 329 -13.73 2.28 -10.71
N SER A 330 -15.04 2.36 -10.45
CA SER A 330 -15.62 3.28 -9.46
C SER A 330 -16.04 2.65 -8.14
N SER A 331 -15.95 1.31 -8.01
CA SER A 331 -16.47 0.61 -6.82
C SER A 331 -15.71 1.02 -5.56
N TYR A 332 -14.38 1.10 -5.61
CA TYR A 332 -13.57 1.46 -4.43
C TYR A 332 -13.99 2.81 -3.81
N SER A 333 -14.03 3.89 -4.60
CA SER A 333 -14.35 5.23 -4.08
C SER A 333 -15.79 5.33 -3.57
N LYS A 334 -16.75 4.66 -4.24
CA LYS A 334 -18.16 4.65 -3.83
C LYS A 334 -18.38 3.84 -2.55
N ILE A 335 -17.73 2.68 -2.42
CA ILE A 335 -17.78 1.84 -1.23
C ILE A 335 -17.12 2.55 -0.04
N GLN A 336 -15.98 3.21 -0.24
CA GLN A 336 -15.35 4.01 0.83
C GLN A 336 -16.21 5.19 1.29
N SER A 337 -16.92 5.85 0.37
CA SER A 337 -17.89 6.89 0.71
C SER A 337 -19.08 6.31 1.48
N LYS A 338 -19.69 5.22 1.00
CA LYS A 338 -20.86 4.56 1.62
C LYS A 338 -20.60 4.02 3.03
N PHE A 339 -19.50 3.28 3.23
CA PHE A 339 -19.27 2.54 4.47
C PHE A 339 -18.31 3.23 5.44
N TRP A 340 -17.41 4.09 4.96
CA TRP A 340 -16.42 4.78 5.79
C TRP A 340 -16.54 6.31 5.76
N ASN A 341 -17.54 6.87 5.06
CA ASN A 341 -17.75 8.32 4.90
C ASN A 341 -16.48 9.05 4.44
N VAL A 342 -15.72 8.42 3.54
CA VAL A 342 -14.51 8.99 2.93
C VAL A 342 -14.94 9.96 1.83
N GLY A 343 -14.40 11.18 1.88
CA GLY A 343 -14.75 12.25 0.95
C GLY A 343 -14.09 13.56 1.33
N PHE A 344 -14.08 14.52 0.39
CA PHE A 344 -13.46 15.81 0.60
C PHE A 344 -14.09 16.54 1.80
N LEU A 345 -13.29 16.76 2.85
CA LEU A 345 -13.64 17.41 4.11
C LEU A 345 -14.80 16.79 4.90
N HIS A 346 -15.28 15.59 4.55
CA HIS A 346 -16.40 14.91 5.24
C HIS A 346 -16.06 14.53 6.69
N TYR A 347 -14.77 14.39 6.99
CA TYR A 347 -14.26 13.98 8.30
C TYR A 347 -14.17 15.12 9.33
N TYR A 348 -14.31 16.39 8.91
CA TYR A 348 -14.09 17.55 9.77
C TYR A 348 -15.30 17.78 10.70
N GLN A 349 -15.27 17.12 11.86
CA GLN A 349 -16.27 17.24 12.91
C GLN A 349 -15.58 17.48 14.26
N PHE A 350 -16.20 18.23 15.17
CA PHE A 350 -15.63 18.52 16.50
C PHE A 350 -15.26 17.25 17.29
N LYS A 351 -16.07 16.19 17.15
CA LYS A 351 -15.80 14.89 17.80
C LYS A 351 -14.49 14.22 17.35
N GLN A 352 -13.92 14.62 16.21
CA GLN A 352 -12.70 14.05 15.64
C GLN A 352 -11.42 14.76 16.08
N ILE A 353 -11.50 15.84 16.87
CA ILE A 353 -10.32 16.59 17.37
C ILE A 353 -9.24 15.66 17.97
N PRO A 354 -9.57 14.65 18.81
CA PRO A 354 -8.56 13.73 19.33
C PRO A 354 -7.76 13.01 18.23
N ASN A 355 -8.41 12.67 17.11
CA ASN A 355 -7.77 11.98 15.98
C ASN A 355 -6.85 12.91 15.18
N PHE A 356 -7.16 14.20 15.12
CA PHE A 356 -6.26 15.22 14.58
C PHE A 356 -5.02 15.41 15.48
N LEU A 357 -5.21 15.44 16.80
CA LEU A 357 -4.10 15.53 17.76
C LEU A 357 -3.19 14.30 17.67
N LEU A 358 -3.77 13.11 17.49
CA LEU A 358 -3.02 11.87 17.30
C LEU A 358 -2.16 11.90 16.03
N ALA A 359 -2.68 12.45 14.93
CA ALA A 359 -1.96 12.57 13.66
C ALA A 359 -0.98 13.75 13.61
N ALA A 360 -1.14 14.76 14.48
CA ALA A 360 -0.41 16.02 14.43
C ALA A 360 1.13 15.86 14.39
N PRO A 361 1.78 15.01 15.21
CA PRO A 361 3.24 14.89 15.17
C PRO A 361 3.77 14.47 13.80
N VAL A 362 3.08 13.53 13.16
CA VAL A 362 3.45 12.96 11.86
C VAL A 362 3.23 13.98 10.73
N LEU A 363 2.13 14.73 10.78
CA LEU A 363 1.85 15.83 9.84
C LEU A 363 2.80 17.02 10.01
N VAL A 364 3.16 17.36 11.25
CA VAL A 364 4.15 18.42 11.55
C VAL A 364 5.51 18.02 11.00
N ILE A 365 6.00 16.81 11.28
CA ILE A 365 7.28 16.33 10.75
C ILE A 365 7.26 16.33 9.22
N SER A 366 6.17 15.87 8.59
CA SER A 366 6.02 15.92 7.13
C SER A 366 6.10 17.34 6.57
N SER A 367 5.41 18.27 7.22
CA SER A 367 5.39 19.68 6.82
C SER A 367 6.77 20.31 6.96
N LEU A 368 7.49 19.98 8.04
CA LEU A 368 8.87 20.43 8.26
C LEU A 368 9.83 19.87 7.21
N ILE A 369 9.70 18.59 6.84
CA ILE A 369 10.49 17.96 5.75
C ILE A 369 10.26 18.72 4.43
N ILE A 370 9.00 18.94 4.06
CA ILE A 370 8.64 19.64 2.82
C ILE A 370 9.15 21.08 2.86
N TYR A 371 8.98 21.77 3.97
CA TYR A 371 9.42 23.15 4.17
C TYR A 371 10.95 23.29 4.09
N ASN A 372 11.70 22.42 4.78
CA ASN A 372 13.16 22.42 4.73
C ASN A 372 13.69 22.15 3.32
N PHE A 373 13.07 21.21 2.59
CA PHE A 373 13.42 20.99 1.19
C PHE A 373 13.07 22.18 0.30
N TYR A 374 11.95 22.87 0.55
CA TYR A 374 11.60 24.11 -0.16
C TYR A 374 12.64 25.21 0.07
N CYS A 375 13.06 25.44 1.31
CA CYS A 375 14.08 26.44 1.65
C CYS A 375 15.44 26.10 1.03
N SER A 376 15.84 24.83 1.04
CA SER A 376 17.13 24.39 0.50
C SER A 376 17.16 24.26 -1.02
N ALA A 377 16.05 23.87 -1.65
CA ALA A 377 16.00 23.46 -3.06
C ALA A 377 14.77 24.01 -3.80
N ARG A 378 14.40 25.28 -3.54
CA ARG A 378 13.22 25.96 -4.12
C ARG A 378 13.11 25.78 -5.64
N ARG A 379 14.22 26.00 -6.37
CA ARG A 379 14.26 25.88 -7.83
C ARG A 379 13.97 24.45 -8.30
N ALA A 380 14.54 23.45 -7.63
CA ALA A 380 14.29 22.05 -7.93
C ALA A 380 12.82 21.68 -7.71
N LEU A 381 12.22 22.14 -6.61
CA LEU A 381 10.81 21.87 -6.30
C LEU A 381 9.84 22.57 -7.27
N LEU A 382 10.10 23.82 -7.67
CA LEU A 382 9.21 24.56 -8.57
C LEU A 382 9.35 24.13 -10.03
N THR A 383 10.51 23.59 -10.43
CA THR A 383 10.77 23.16 -11.80
C THR A 383 10.70 21.64 -11.98
N ALA A 384 10.12 20.90 -11.02
CA ALA A 384 10.02 19.44 -11.07
C ALA A 384 11.36 18.73 -11.35
N GLY A 385 12.46 19.29 -10.84
CA GLY A 385 13.80 18.72 -10.95
C GLY A 385 14.52 19.02 -12.26
N ILE A 386 14.02 19.98 -13.06
CA ILE A 386 14.72 20.47 -14.27
C ILE A 386 15.92 21.32 -13.90
N LEU A 387 15.74 22.28 -12.99
CA LEU A 387 16.81 23.12 -12.46
C LEU A 387 17.22 22.58 -11.09
N VAL A 388 18.26 21.77 -11.09
CA VAL A 388 18.81 21.15 -9.88
C VAL A 388 20.24 21.62 -9.69
N GLU A 389 20.59 21.93 -8.44
CA GLU A 389 21.96 22.32 -8.07
C GLU A 389 22.80 21.07 -7.74
N ASN A 390 22.18 20.06 -7.11
CA ASN A 390 22.86 18.84 -6.67
C ASN A 390 22.08 17.56 -7.04
N VAL A 391 22.78 16.52 -7.49
CA VAL A 391 22.18 15.20 -7.81
C VAL A 391 21.33 14.65 -6.65
N ARG A 392 21.71 14.92 -5.40
CA ARG A 392 20.96 14.53 -4.20
C ARG A 392 19.56 15.17 -4.14
N GLN A 393 19.44 16.46 -4.49
CA GLN A 393 18.12 17.13 -4.56
C GLN A 393 17.23 16.45 -5.60
N GLN A 394 17.79 16.08 -6.76
CA GLN A 394 17.06 15.36 -7.80
C GLN A 394 16.57 14.00 -7.34
N GLN A 395 17.39 13.25 -6.58
CA GLN A 395 17.03 11.94 -6.04
C GLN A 395 15.98 12.02 -4.93
N LEU A 396 16.00 13.06 -4.10
CA LEU A 396 15.03 13.26 -3.02
C LEU A 396 13.67 13.79 -3.51
N LEU A 397 13.65 14.50 -4.64
CA LEU A 397 12.45 15.21 -5.12
C LEU A 397 11.20 14.32 -5.30
N PRO A 398 11.25 13.13 -5.93
CA PRO A 398 10.07 12.27 -6.08
C PRO A 398 9.44 11.91 -4.75
N HIS A 399 10.27 11.76 -3.72
CA HIS A 399 9.81 11.42 -2.40
C HIS A 399 9.14 12.59 -1.68
N VAL A 400 9.65 13.82 -1.88
CA VAL A 400 9.03 15.04 -1.36
C VAL A 400 7.66 15.25 -2.01
N TYR A 401 7.54 15.04 -3.33
CA TYR A 401 6.23 15.09 -3.99
C TYR A 401 5.27 14.02 -3.50
N HIS A 402 5.77 12.80 -3.30
CA HIS A 402 4.97 11.71 -2.79
C HIS A 402 4.46 12.00 -1.36
N LEU A 403 5.34 12.53 -0.49
CA LEU A 403 4.98 12.94 0.87
C LEU A 403 3.98 14.10 0.88
N LEU A 404 4.19 15.11 0.02
CA LEU A 404 3.28 16.25 -0.13
C LEU A 404 1.90 15.78 -0.60
N PHE A 405 1.84 14.96 -1.64
CA PHE A 405 0.58 14.42 -2.18
C PHE A 405 -0.17 13.62 -1.11
N LEU A 406 0.50 12.66 -0.45
CA LEU A 406 -0.16 11.84 0.57
C LEU A 406 -0.57 12.65 1.81
N SER A 407 0.17 13.69 2.19
CA SER A 407 -0.20 14.55 3.32
C SER A 407 -1.41 15.42 2.98
N LEU A 408 -1.42 16.05 1.80
CA LEU A 408 -2.55 16.87 1.35
C LEU A 408 -3.81 16.03 1.14
N TYR A 409 -3.68 14.89 0.43
CA TYR A 409 -4.78 13.97 0.22
C TYR A 409 -5.27 13.36 1.55
N GLY A 410 -4.31 13.01 2.42
CA GLY A 410 -4.51 12.48 3.77
C GLY A 410 -5.37 13.39 4.65
N VAL A 411 -5.05 14.68 4.65
CA VAL A 411 -5.77 15.70 5.40
C VAL A 411 -7.13 16.00 4.78
N ALA A 412 -7.21 16.10 3.46
CA ALA A 412 -8.41 16.57 2.78
C ALA A 412 -9.49 15.50 2.58
N ASN A 413 -9.13 14.23 2.35
CA ASN A 413 -10.09 13.23 1.82
C ASN A 413 -10.29 12.00 2.70
N ILE A 414 -9.39 11.69 3.63
CA ILE A 414 -9.48 10.49 4.48
C ILE A 414 -9.52 10.84 5.96
N HIS A 415 -9.77 9.84 6.79
CA HIS A 415 -9.71 9.99 8.24
C HIS A 415 -8.27 10.28 8.64
N VAL A 416 -8.02 11.44 9.26
CA VAL A 416 -6.68 12.01 9.41
C VAL A 416 -5.71 11.12 10.20
N GLN A 417 -6.23 10.34 11.16
CA GLN A 417 -5.49 9.31 11.90
C GLN A 417 -4.82 8.24 11.01
N VAL A 418 -5.40 7.96 9.84
CA VAL A 418 -4.85 7.00 8.87
C VAL A 418 -3.54 7.53 8.26
N SER A 419 -3.27 8.84 8.35
CA SER A 419 -1.97 9.41 7.93
C SER A 419 -0.78 8.83 8.72
N LEU A 420 -1.00 8.34 9.95
CA LEU A 420 0.00 7.61 10.74
C LEU A 420 0.46 6.32 10.04
N LEU A 421 -0.39 5.77 9.17
CA LEU A 421 -0.24 4.46 8.53
C LEU A 421 0.36 4.53 7.13
N PHE A 422 0.65 5.71 6.56
CA PHE A 422 1.16 5.80 5.17
C PHE A 422 2.52 6.45 5.03
N GLN A 423 3.04 7.04 6.11
CA GLN A 423 4.32 7.73 6.11
C GLN A 423 5.47 6.83 6.55
N HIS A 424 5.53 5.62 5.99
CA HIS A 424 6.45 4.54 6.36
C HIS A 424 7.94 4.87 6.22
N TYR A 425 8.26 5.92 5.48
CA TYR A 425 9.62 6.34 5.17
C TYR A 425 9.98 7.70 5.79
N LEU A 426 9.08 8.30 6.60
CA LEU A 426 9.32 9.57 7.29
C LEU A 426 10.65 9.61 8.05
N PRO A 427 11.04 8.55 8.80
CA PRO A 427 12.33 8.52 9.49
C PRO A 427 13.53 8.68 8.54
N PHE A 428 13.43 8.15 7.32
CA PHE A 428 14.48 8.27 6.32
C PHE A 428 14.62 9.70 5.76
N TYR A 429 13.54 10.49 5.68
CA TYR A 429 13.63 11.88 5.20
C TYR A 429 14.13 12.85 6.25
N VAL A 430 13.75 12.65 7.52
CA VAL A 430 14.25 13.49 8.62
C VAL A 430 15.77 13.57 8.58
N PHE A 431 16.45 12.43 8.36
CA PHE A 431 17.90 12.41 8.33
C PHE A 431 18.52 12.78 6.98
N ASN A 432 17.81 12.60 5.87
CA ASN A 432 18.31 13.01 4.55
C ASN A 432 18.28 14.51 4.30
N LEU A 433 17.48 15.27 5.05
CA LEU A 433 17.43 16.73 4.94
C LEU A 433 18.33 17.45 5.95
N VAL A 434 18.75 16.75 7.01
CA VAL A 434 19.64 17.29 8.06
C VAL A 434 21.12 16.99 7.76
N ALA A 435 21.41 15.89 7.06
CA ALA A 435 22.75 15.55 6.54
C ALA A 435 22.91 16.04 5.10
#